data_AF-A0A7J4TIX2-F1
#
_entry.id   AF-A0A7J4TIX2-F1
#
_cell.length_a   1.000
_cell.length_b   1.000
_cell.length_c   1.000
_cell.angle_alpha   90.00
_cell.angle_beta   90.00
_cell.angle_gamma   90.00
#
_symmetry.space_group_name_H-M   'P 1'
#
loop_
_entity.id
_entity.type
_entity.pdbx_description
1 polymer ?
#
loop_
_entity_poly.entity_id
_entity_poly.type
_entity_poly.pdbx_seq_one_letter_code
_entity_poly.pdbx_strand_id
1 'polypeptide(L)'
;LELTPKESVNLDIHEKVYIGAGKRDKIARVNRRLPFNKMTSTAKIELNYVIEEIIKTKEDKFIEFFNEAGPISTRLHQIELLPGVGKKHMWDIIEARKEAPFQNFVDVKERVPMLSDPVKLIAKRIHLELEAAEDRKGKKKYILFTRPPKRKF
;
A
#
# COMPACT_ATOMS: atom_id res chain seq x y z
N LEU A 1 -2.14 -9.24 -10.14
CA LEU A 1 -2.03 -10.63 -10.64
C LEU A 1 -2.79 -10.70 -11.96
N GLU A 2 -2.53 -11.70 -12.80
CA GLU A 2 -3.36 -11.99 -13.97
C GLU A 2 -4.08 -13.32 -13.73
N LEU A 3 -5.40 -13.33 -13.90
CA LEU A 3 -6.30 -14.44 -13.54
C LEU A 3 -7.20 -14.80 -14.72
N THR A 4 -7.61 -16.07 -14.78
CA THR A 4 -8.63 -16.55 -15.72
C THR A 4 -9.91 -16.87 -14.93
N PRO A 5 -11.05 -16.22 -15.24
CA PRO A 5 -12.35 -16.56 -14.67
C PRO A 5 -12.81 -17.96 -15.08
N LYS A 6 -13.78 -18.54 -14.36
CA LYS A 6 -14.48 -19.73 -14.84
C LYS A 6 -15.38 -19.39 -16.02
N GLU A 7 -15.71 -20.41 -16.82
CA GLU A 7 -16.66 -20.27 -17.92
C GLU A 7 -17.99 -19.70 -17.41
N SER A 8 -18.56 -18.77 -18.19
CA SER A 8 -19.82 -18.08 -17.91
C SER A 8 -19.85 -17.23 -16.63
N VAL A 9 -18.69 -16.88 -16.05
CA VAL A 9 -18.60 -15.93 -14.94
C VAL A 9 -18.19 -14.55 -15.46
N ASN A 10 -19.06 -13.56 -15.24
CA ASN A 10 -18.70 -12.15 -15.38
C ASN A 10 -18.13 -11.63 -14.06
N LEU A 11 -17.08 -10.81 -14.15
CA LEU A 11 -16.45 -10.15 -13.00
C LEU A 11 -16.64 -8.65 -13.13
N ASP A 12 -17.07 -8.04 -12.04
CA ASP A 12 -17.23 -6.59 -11.97
C ASP A 12 -15.94 -5.90 -11.50
N ILE A 13 -15.79 -4.63 -11.85
CA ILE A 13 -14.72 -3.79 -11.34
C ILE A 13 -14.94 -3.61 -9.82
N HIS A 14 -13.83 -3.64 -9.05
CA HIS A 14 -13.81 -3.61 -7.56
C HIS A 14 -14.37 -4.87 -6.89
N GLU A 15 -14.74 -5.90 -7.64
CA GLU A 15 -15.25 -7.14 -7.05
C GLU A 15 -14.17 -7.91 -6.27
N LYS A 16 -14.48 -8.28 -5.03
CA LYS A 16 -13.60 -9.11 -4.19
C LYS A 16 -13.75 -10.59 -4.52
N VAL A 17 -12.72 -11.15 -5.16
CA VAL A 17 -12.66 -12.58 -5.52
C VAL A 17 -11.70 -13.38 -4.65
N TYR A 18 -12.08 -14.62 -4.31
CA TYR A 18 -11.19 -15.55 -3.60
C TYR A 18 -10.20 -16.24 -4.56
N ILE A 19 -8.92 -16.15 -4.23
CA ILE A 19 -7.80 -16.71 -5.03
C ILE A 19 -6.89 -17.67 -4.24
N GLY A 20 -7.33 -18.14 -3.07
CA GLY A 20 -6.54 -19.01 -2.20
C GLY A 20 -6.43 -20.47 -2.69
N ALA A 21 -5.87 -21.35 -1.87
CA ALA A 21 -5.71 -22.76 -2.19
C ALA A 21 -7.00 -23.59 -2.05
N GLY A 22 -8.02 -23.05 -1.37
CA GLY A 22 -9.32 -23.70 -1.24
C GLY A 22 -10.19 -23.59 -2.50
N LYS A 23 -11.47 -23.97 -2.37
CA LYS A 23 -12.45 -23.86 -3.45
C LYS A 23 -12.61 -22.40 -3.88
N ARG A 24 -12.44 -22.15 -5.18
CA ARG A 24 -12.64 -20.83 -5.80
C ARG A 24 -13.95 -20.83 -6.55
N ASP A 25 -14.83 -19.89 -6.25
CA ASP A 25 -16.15 -19.85 -6.89
C ASP A 25 -16.09 -19.27 -8.29
N LYS A 26 -15.37 -18.15 -8.46
CA LYS A 26 -15.33 -17.37 -9.72
C LYS A 26 -14.04 -17.51 -10.53
N ILE A 27 -12.94 -17.92 -9.91
CA ILE A 27 -11.61 -17.96 -10.54
C ILE A 27 -11.23 -19.40 -10.88
N ALA A 28 -10.93 -19.67 -12.15
CA ALA A 28 -10.44 -20.96 -12.60
C ALA A 28 -8.93 -21.10 -12.32
N ARG A 29 -8.13 -20.11 -12.74
CA ARG A 29 -6.67 -20.18 -12.66
C ARG A 29 -6.03 -18.83 -12.30
N VAL A 30 -4.95 -18.90 -11.51
CA VAL A 30 -4.00 -17.80 -11.32
C VAL A 30 -2.87 -17.99 -12.31
N ASN A 31 -2.77 -17.12 -13.33
CA ASN A 31 -1.82 -17.30 -14.43
C ASN A 31 -0.42 -16.88 -14.02
N ARG A 32 -0.27 -15.63 -13.56
CA ARG A 32 1.03 -15.05 -13.22
C ARG A 32 0.92 -13.82 -12.33
N ARG A 33 2.06 -13.40 -11.79
CA ARG A 33 2.22 -12.05 -11.26
C ARG A 33 2.32 -11.07 -12.42
N LEU A 34 1.43 -10.08 -12.43
CA LEU A 34 1.41 -9.04 -13.45
C LEU A 34 2.29 -7.88 -12.97
N PRO A 35 3.34 -7.49 -13.71
CA PRO A 35 4.10 -6.28 -13.43
C PRO A 35 3.29 -5.04 -13.77
N PHE A 36 3.56 -3.92 -13.09
CA PHE A 36 2.77 -2.68 -13.21
C PHE A 36 2.73 -2.14 -14.65
N ASN A 37 3.84 -2.23 -15.37
CA ASN A 37 3.96 -1.80 -16.78
C ASN A 37 3.06 -2.59 -17.75
N LYS A 38 2.63 -3.81 -17.39
CA LYS A 38 1.74 -4.65 -18.22
C LYS A 38 0.26 -4.49 -17.87
N MET A 39 -0.10 -3.62 -16.93
CA MET A 39 -1.51 -3.31 -16.63
C MET A 39 -2.15 -2.49 -17.76
N THR A 40 -3.43 -2.75 -18.04
CA THR A 40 -4.23 -1.93 -18.96
C THR A 40 -4.41 -0.51 -18.41
N SER A 41 -4.70 0.46 -19.28
CA SER A 41 -4.94 1.86 -18.87
C SER A 41 -6.08 1.96 -17.86
N THR A 42 -7.19 1.25 -18.09
CA THR A 42 -8.31 1.16 -17.15
C THR A 42 -7.87 0.60 -15.81
N ALA A 43 -7.13 -0.50 -15.78
CA ALA A 43 -6.67 -1.10 -14.53
C ALA A 43 -5.75 -0.16 -13.73
N LYS A 44 -4.94 0.68 -14.39
CA LYS A 44 -4.08 1.67 -13.72
C LYS A 44 -4.89 2.79 -13.06
N ILE A 45 -5.96 3.25 -13.72
CA ILE A 45 -6.86 4.27 -13.16
C ILE A 45 -7.61 3.69 -11.96
N GLU A 46 -8.21 2.51 -12.13
CA GLU A 46 -8.98 1.84 -11.07
C GLU A 46 -8.12 1.43 -9.87
N LEU A 47 -6.84 1.13 -10.08
CA LEU A 47 -5.94 0.72 -9.02
C LEU A 47 -5.84 1.76 -7.89
N ASN A 48 -5.88 3.06 -8.22
CA ASN A 48 -5.84 4.13 -7.21
C ASN A 48 -7.03 4.00 -6.25
N TYR A 49 -8.23 3.87 -6.78
CA TYR A 49 -9.47 3.78 -5.99
C TYR A 49 -9.51 2.50 -5.16
N VAL A 50 -9.16 1.36 -5.75
CA VAL A 50 -9.14 0.07 -5.06
C VAL A 50 -8.12 0.06 -3.93
N ILE A 51 -6.94 0.67 -4.11
CA ILE A 51 -5.94 0.75 -3.04
C ILE A 51 -6.48 1.58 -1.86
N GLU A 52 -7.09 2.73 -2.12
CA GLU A 52 -7.67 3.55 -1.06
C GLU A 52 -8.78 2.81 -0.29
N GLU A 53 -9.65 2.09 -1.01
CA GLU A 53 -10.70 1.27 -0.40
C GLU A 53 -10.12 0.14 0.48
N ILE A 54 -9.07 -0.55 -0.01
CA ILE A 54 -8.37 -1.59 0.76
C ILE A 54 -7.72 -1.00 2.01
N ILE A 55 -7.15 0.21 1.92
CA ILE A 55 -6.53 0.89 3.07
C ILE A 55 -7.58 1.21 4.12
N LYS A 56 -8.71 1.80 3.72
CA LYS A 56 -9.82 2.13 4.63
C LYS A 56 -10.42 0.87 5.28
N THR A 57 -10.60 -0.20 4.51
CA THR A 57 -11.14 -1.46 5.02
C THR A 57 -10.19 -2.17 5.99
N LYS A 58 -8.88 -1.87 5.93
CA LYS A 58 -7.85 -2.48 6.77
C LYS A 58 -7.10 -1.44 7.58
N GLU A 59 -7.83 -0.43 8.05
CA GLU A 59 -7.30 0.74 8.75
C GLU A 59 -6.33 0.36 9.87
N ASP A 60 -6.70 -0.59 10.73
CA ASP A 60 -5.88 -1.06 11.87
C ASP A 60 -4.44 -1.38 11.47
N LYS A 61 -4.23 -2.08 10.35
CA LYS A 61 -2.91 -2.48 9.87
C LYS A 61 -2.03 -1.29 9.50
N PHE A 62 -2.65 -0.23 8.99
CA PHE A 62 -1.94 0.97 8.55
C PHE A 62 -1.74 1.95 9.69
N ILE A 63 -2.63 1.95 10.69
CA ILE A 63 -2.45 2.66 11.95
C ILE A 63 -1.32 2.05 12.77
N GLU A 64 -1.25 0.72 12.83
CA GLU A 64 -0.12 -0.01 13.41
C GLU A 64 1.21 0.45 12.78
N PHE A 65 1.27 0.66 11.46
CA PHE A 65 2.45 1.23 10.82
C PHE A 65 2.82 2.63 11.37
N PHE A 66 1.87 3.54 11.58
CA PHE A 66 2.18 4.84 12.17
C PHE A 66 2.67 4.73 13.61
N ASN A 67 2.12 3.80 14.38
CA ASN A 67 2.49 3.56 15.78
C ASN A 67 3.85 2.88 15.93
N GLU A 68 4.17 1.91 15.06
CA GLU A 68 5.34 1.04 15.21
C GLU A 68 6.50 1.41 14.29
N ALA A 69 6.30 2.25 13.28
CA ALA A 69 7.36 2.58 12.32
C ALA A 69 8.63 3.07 13.02
N GLY A 70 9.79 2.54 12.63
CA GLY A 70 11.07 2.80 13.27
C GLY A 70 12.14 3.37 12.34
N PRO A 71 13.35 3.64 12.88
CA PRO A 71 14.50 4.02 12.07
C PRO A 71 14.98 2.85 11.21
N ILE A 72 15.26 3.13 9.93
CA ILE A 72 15.91 2.18 9.00
C ILE A 72 17.43 2.28 9.12
N SER A 73 17.92 3.50 9.31
CA SER A 73 19.32 3.80 9.57
C SER A 73 19.41 5.05 10.45
N THR A 74 20.63 5.43 10.84
CA THR A 74 20.90 6.66 11.61
C THR A 74 20.39 7.93 10.93
N ARG A 75 20.16 7.91 9.60
CA ARG A 75 19.74 9.08 8.81
C ARG A 75 18.34 8.96 8.22
N LEU A 76 17.71 7.78 8.25
CA LEU A 76 16.45 7.51 7.55
C LEU A 76 15.45 6.76 8.43
N HIS A 77 14.25 7.30 8.56
CA HIS A 77 13.12 6.67 9.24
C HIS A 77 12.12 6.04 8.26
N GLN A 78 11.39 5.01 8.68
CA GLN A 78 10.35 4.37 7.85
C GLN A 78 9.23 5.34 7.47
N ILE A 79 8.82 6.23 8.38
CA ILE A 79 7.79 7.25 8.11
C ILE A 79 8.19 8.18 6.95
N GLU A 80 9.48 8.51 6.81
CA GLU A 80 10.01 9.37 5.73
C GLU A 80 10.00 8.70 4.35
N LEU A 81 9.65 7.42 4.28
CA LEU A 81 9.44 6.72 3.03
C LEU A 81 8.08 7.03 2.41
N LEU A 82 7.12 7.55 3.19
CA LEU A 82 5.85 8.04 2.69
C LEU A 82 6.05 9.29 1.82
N PRO A 83 5.52 9.33 0.59
CA PRO A 83 5.70 10.47 -0.30
C PRO A 83 5.08 11.74 0.24
N GLY A 84 5.87 12.81 0.37
CA GLY A 84 5.43 14.07 0.96
C GLY A 84 5.65 14.17 2.48
N VAL A 85 6.19 13.13 3.12
CA VAL A 85 6.56 13.16 4.54
C VAL A 85 8.06 13.42 4.68
N GLY A 86 8.39 14.63 5.12
CA GLY A 86 9.75 15.07 5.42
C GLY A 86 10.13 14.86 6.89
N LYS A 87 11.29 15.42 7.29
CA LYS A 87 11.76 15.36 8.69
C LYS A 87 10.78 16.00 9.67
N LYS A 88 10.20 17.14 9.32
CA LYS A 88 9.21 17.86 10.16
C LYS A 88 8.02 16.96 10.49
N HIS A 89 7.28 16.54 9.47
CA HIS A 89 6.14 15.64 9.63
C HIS A 89 6.48 14.33 10.31
N MET A 90 7.68 13.77 10.06
CA MET A 90 8.13 12.57 10.76
C MET A 90 8.26 12.81 12.27
N TRP A 91 8.83 13.93 12.70
CA TRP A 91 8.90 14.28 14.11
C TRP A 91 7.51 14.53 14.71
N ASP A 92 6.65 15.28 14.01
CA ASP A 92 5.28 15.54 14.47
C ASP A 92 4.51 14.22 14.74
N ILE A 93 4.64 13.23 13.84
CA ILE A 93 4.01 11.91 14.02
C ILE A 93 4.63 11.14 15.20
N ILE A 94 5.96 11.19 15.35
CA ILE A 94 6.67 10.50 16.45
C ILE A 94 6.32 11.12 17.80
N GLU A 95 6.21 12.44 17.89
CA GLU A 95 5.83 13.15 19.11
C GLU A 95 4.40 12.84 19.50
N ALA A 96 3.45 12.91 18.55
CA ALA A 96 2.08 12.51 18.80
C ALA A 96 1.99 11.06 19.32
N ARG A 97 2.55 10.07 18.62
CA ARG A 97 2.42 8.67 19.08
C ARG A 97 3.09 8.37 20.43
N LYS A 98 4.03 9.22 20.89
CA LYS A 98 4.64 9.09 22.23
C LYS A 98 3.67 9.44 23.36
N GLU A 99 2.75 10.37 23.14
CA GLU A 99 1.73 10.70 24.14
C GLU A 99 0.68 9.58 24.23
N ALA A 100 0.24 9.06 23.08
CA ALA A 100 -0.67 7.94 22.98
C ALA A 100 -0.61 7.32 21.56
N PRO A 101 -0.75 5.99 21.41
CA PRO A 101 -0.88 5.36 20.09
C PRO A 101 -2.10 5.90 19.33
N PHE A 102 -1.95 6.06 18.02
CA PHE A 102 -3.05 6.41 17.14
C PHE A 102 -4.11 5.31 17.09
N GLN A 103 -5.38 5.70 17.07
CA GLN A 103 -6.50 4.76 16.99
C GLN A 103 -7.04 4.59 15.57
N ASN A 104 -7.04 5.65 14.77
CA ASN A 104 -7.62 5.70 13.43
C ASN A 104 -7.00 6.83 12.59
N PHE A 105 -7.32 6.91 11.31
CA PHE A 105 -6.75 7.91 10.40
C PHE A 105 -7.22 9.32 10.72
N VAL A 106 -8.42 9.46 11.31
CA VAL A 106 -8.95 10.75 11.77
C VAL A 106 -8.08 11.30 12.90
N ASP A 107 -7.76 10.47 13.89
CA ASP A 107 -6.87 10.79 15.01
C ASP A 107 -5.46 11.20 14.52
N VAL A 108 -4.89 10.48 13.55
CA VAL A 108 -3.63 10.88 12.90
C VAL A 108 -3.73 12.29 12.29
N LYS A 109 -4.85 12.58 11.62
CA LYS A 109 -5.06 13.85 10.93
C LYS A 109 -5.33 15.01 11.89
N GLU A 110 -6.03 14.76 13.00
CA GLU A 110 -6.32 15.76 14.04
C GLU A 110 -5.05 16.13 14.82
N ARG A 111 -4.23 15.14 15.16
CA ARG A 111 -2.99 15.35 15.93
C ARG A 111 -1.83 15.87 15.08
N VAL A 112 -1.86 15.60 13.78
CA VAL A 112 -0.87 16.12 12.82
C VAL A 112 -1.59 16.87 11.68
N PRO A 113 -2.15 18.07 11.94
CA PRO A 113 -3.04 18.77 11.00
C PRO A 113 -2.35 19.14 9.68
N MET A 114 -1.05 19.42 9.71
CA MET A 114 -0.23 19.75 8.54
C MET A 114 0.16 18.54 7.70
N LEU A 115 -0.13 17.31 8.16
CA LEU A 115 0.05 16.09 7.37
C LEU A 115 -1.01 16.01 6.29
N SER A 116 -0.63 15.60 5.08
CA SER A 116 -1.62 15.22 4.07
C SER A 116 -2.49 14.06 4.57
N ASP A 117 -3.62 13.82 3.92
CA ASP A 117 -4.48 12.67 4.20
C ASP A 117 -3.66 11.36 4.33
N PRO A 118 -3.68 10.69 5.51
CA PRO A 118 -2.92 9.47 5.76
C PRO A 118 -3.19 8.35 4.74
N VAL A 119 -4.45 8.20 4.31
CA VAL A 119 -4.85 7.20 3.31
C VAL A 119 -4.16 7.48 1.98
N LYS A 120 -4.15 8.75 1.55
CA LYS A 120 -3.49 9.15 0.29
C LYS A 120 -1.97 9.01 0.36
N LEU A 121 -1.35 9.25 1.52
CA LEU A 121 0.08 9.06 1.71
C LEU A 121 0.48 7.59 1.54
N ILE A 122 -0.28 6.69 2.16
CA ILE A 122 -0.09 5.24 2.05
C ILE A 122 -0.36 4.77 0.62
N ALA A 123 -1.46 5.23 0.00
CA ALA A 123 -1.80 4.87 -1.37
C ALA A 123 -0.67 5.24 -2.34
N LYS A 124 -0.20 6.50 -2.28
CA LYS A 124 0.96 6.96 -3.07
C LYS A 124 2.20 6.12 -2.82
N ARG A 125 2.44 5.70 -1.57
CA ARG A 125 3.55 4.82 -1.24
C ARG A 125 3.43 3.46 -1.92
N ILE A 126 2.25 2.84 -1.85
CA ILE A 126 1.97 1.55 -2.48
C ILE A 126 2.16 1.66 -4.00
N HIS A 127 1.66 2.71 -4.63
CA HIS A 127 1.86 2.96 -6.06
C HIS A 127 3.34 3.01 -6.44
N LEU A 128 4.13 3.80 -5.71
CA LEU A 128 5.57 3.87 -5.94
C LEU A 128 6.26 2.52 -5.78
N GLU A 129 5.85 1.69 -4.82
CA GLU A 129 6.43 0.35 -4.64
C GLU A 129 6.05 -0.61 -5.77
N LEU A 130 4.82 -0.52 -6.29
CA LEU A 130 4.36 -1.32 -7.43
C LEU A 130 5.09 -0.93 -8.73
N GLU A 131 5.31 0.37 -8.95
CA GLU A 131 6.07 0.90 -10.09
C GLU A 131 7.56 0.59 -9.99
N ALA A 132 8.16 0.78 -8.82
CA ALA A 132 9.59 0.60 -8.59
C ALA A 132 10.05 -0.87 -8.52
N ALA A 133 9.16 -1.81 -8.83
CA ALA A 133 9.47 -3.23 -8.90
C ALA A 133 10.68 -3.53 -9.81
N GLU A 134 10.92 -2.68 -10.82
CA GLU A 134 11.98 -2.83 -11.82
C GLU A 134 13.23 -1.94 -11.55
N ASP A 135 13.10 -0.76 -10.92
CA ASP A 135 14.21 0.15 -10.60
C ASP A 135 14.23 0.55 -9.11
N ARG A 136 15.15 -0.06 -8.35
CA ARG A 136 15.25 0.05 -6.88
C ARG A 136 16.36 1.00 -6.42
N LYS A 137 16.33 2.24 -6.90
CA LYS A 137 17.28 3.28 -6.45
C LYS A 137 16.73 4.13 -5.30
N GLY A 138 17.62 4.60 -4.43
CA GLY A 138 17.27 5.53 -3.33
C GLY A 138 16.22 4.97 -2.37
N LYS A 139 15.19 5.79 -2.05
CA LYS A 139 14.09 5.40 -1.14
C LYS A 139 13.20 4.27 -1.70
N LYS A 140 13.24 4.01 -3.01
CA LYS A 140 12.45 2.97 -3.69
C LYS A 140 12.96 1.54 -3.44
N LYS A 141 14.15 1.39 -2.86
CA LYS A 141 14.70 0.08 -2.49
C LYS A 141 13.99 -0.56 -1.29
N TYR A 142 13.43 0.28 -0.43
CA TYR A 142 12.68 -0.15 0.73
C TYR A 142 11.25 -0.46 0.32
N ILE A 143 10.69 -1.53 0.88
CA ILE A 143 9.34 -2.00 0.59
C ILE A 143 8.64 -2.11 1.94
N LEU A 144 7.54 -1.39 2.11
CA LEU A 144 6.78 -1.31 3.34
C LEU A 144 5.49 -2.14 3.25
N PHE A 145 4.74 -1.98 2.16
CA PHE A 145 3.36 -2.46 2.10
C PHE A 145 3.15 -3.55 1.05
N THR A 146 3.99 -3.59 0.01
CA THR A 146 3.86 -4.54 -1.09
C THR A 146 4.78 -5.75 -0.92
N ARG A 147 4.50 -6.83 -1.67
CA ARG A 147 5.40 -7.98 -1.69
C ARG A 147 6.62 -7.67 -2.56
N PRO A 148 7.86 -7.94 -2.09
CA PRO A 148 9.05 -7.75 -2.92
C PRO A 148 8.93 -8.48 -4.28
N PRO A 149 9.35 -7.85 -5.38
CA PRO A 149 9.51 -8.52 -6.67
C PRO A 149 10.41 -9.75 -6.53
N LYS A 150 10.10 -10.82 -7.26
CA LYS A 150 10.92 -12.04 -7.30
C LYS A 150 12.34 -11.64 -7.74
N ARG A 151 13.36 -11.94 -6.93
CA ARG A 151 14.77 -11.68 -7.31
C ARG A 151 15.03 -12.42 -8.62
N LYS A 152 15.54 -11.72 -9.63
CA LYS A 152 16.15 -12.37 -10.79
C LYS A 152 17.48 -12.94 -10.27
N PHE A 153 17.57 -14.26 -10.19
CA PHE A 153 18.85 -14.96 -10.03
C PHE A 153 19.46 -15.11 -11.42
#